data_AF-A0A967KVH7-F1
#
_entry.id   AF-A0A967KVH7-F1
#
_cell.length_a   1.000
_cell.length_b   1.000
_cell.length_c   1.000
_cell.angle_alpha   90.00
_cell.angle_beta   90.00
_cell.angle_gamma   90.00
#
_symmetry.space_group_name_H-M   'P 1'
#
loop_
_entity.id
_entity.type
_entity.pdbx_description
1 polymer ?
#
loop_
_entity_poly.entity_id
_entity_poly.type
_entity_poly.pdbx_seq_one_letter_code
_entity_poly.pdbx_strand_id
1 'polypeptide(L)'
;DGYADFERALKAQPIWITDAMSTQSIPMQPGLFDIVVIDDATRWTLTDVLPLIFRAKRLVTIADPERSPKPDRLGVETERTLATRFGVEEWIELLGHVGNDAYKATMNTLPGRQADVISLLENG
;
A
#
# COMPACT_ATOMS: atom_id res chain seq x y z
N ASP A 1 -7.94 -7.60 28.39
CA ASP A 1 -7.26 -8.14 27.19
C ASP A 1 -7.41 -7.06 26.12
N GLY A 2 -6.30 -6.47 25.67
CA GLY A 2 -6.34 -5.35 24.73
C GLY A 2 -7.00 -5.69 23.40
N TYR A 3 -7.06 -6.97 23.03
CA TYR A 3 -7.74 -7.42 21.82
C TYR A 3 -9.27 -7.31 21.95
N ALA A 4 -9.84 -7.75 23.08
CA ALA A 4 -11.28 -7.65 23.32
C ALA A 4 -11.78 -6.20 23.35
N ASP A 5 -10.97 -5.28 23.86
CA ASP A 5 -11.30 -3.85 23.87
C ASP A 5 -11.18 -3.23 22.46
N PHE A 6 -10.19 -3.67 21.67
CA PHE A 6 -10.11 -3.27 20.26
C PHE A 6 -11.31 -3.77 19.45
N GLU A 7 -11.73 -5.03 19.59
CA GLU A 7 -12.91 -5.54 18.87
C GLU A 7 -14.19 -4.77 19.20
N ARG A 8 -14.36 -4.38 20.46
CA ARG A 8 -15.48 -3.51 20.88
C ARG A 8 -15.38 -2.13 20.24
N ALA A 9 -14.19 -1.54 20.25
CA ALA A 9 -13.94 -0.25 19.62
C ALA A 9 -14.19 -0.31 18.11
N LEU A 10 -13.74 -1.36 17.42
CA LEU A 10 -13.95 -1.57 15.99
C LEU A 10 -15.44 -1.73 15.65
N LYS A 11 -16.21 -2.43 16.49
CA LYS A 11 -17.67 -2.55 16.31
C LYS A 11 -18.39 -1.21 16.46
N ALA A 12 -17.93 -0.35 17.38
CA ALA A 12 -18.51 0.96 17.62
C ALA A 12 -18.07 2.01 16.58
N GLN A 13 -16.81 1.94 16.13
CA GLN A 13 -16.17 2.82 15.17
C GLN A 13 -15.51 1.95 14.07
N PRO A 14 -16.22 1.66 12.97
CA PRO A 14 -15.72 0.74 11.94
C PRO A 14 -14.68 1.39 11.01
N ILE A 15 -14.59 2.72 11.00
CA ILE A 15 -13.66 3.48 10.15
C ILE A 15 -12.51 4.00 10.99
N TRP A 16 -11.29 3.63 10.59
CA TRP A 16 -10.03 4.00 11.23
C TRP A 16 -9.16 4.74 10.22
N ILE A 17 -8.63 5.88 10.63
CA ILE A 17 -7.74 6.71 9.82
C ILE A 17 -6.41 6.80 10.56
N THR A 18 -5.33 6.51 9.85
CA THR A 18 -3.96 6.56 10.41
C THR A 18 -2.96 6.91 9.32
N ASP A 19 -1.80 7.42 9.74
CA ASP A 19 -0.64 7.53 8.88
C ASP A 19 -0.05 6.12 8.64
N ALA A 20 0.47 5.87 7.43
CA ALA A 20 1.03 4.57 7.04
C ALA A 20 2.11 4.06 8.02
N MET A 21 2.84 4.96 8.66
CA MET A 21 3.91 4.63 9.61
C MET A 21 3.43 4.50 11.06
N SER A 22 2.19 4.90 11.36
CA SER A 22 1.64 5.00 12.73
C SER A 22 0.58 3.95 13.04
N THR A 23 0.81 2.70 12.61
CA THR A 23 -0.18 1.61 12.68
C THR A 23 -0.07 0.72 13.92
N GLN A 24 0.77 1.09 14.89
CA GLN A 24 1.09 0.28 16.08
C GLN A 24 -0.11 0.04 17.00
N SER A 25 -1.10 0.94 16.99
CA SER A 25 -2.33 0.83 17.77
C SER A 25 -3.36 -0.14 17.16
N ILE A 26 -3.13 -0.61 15.93
CA ILE A 26 -4.01 -1.52 15.22
C ILE A 26 -3.41 -2.92 15.28
N PRO A 27 -4.11 -3.92 15.86
CA PRO A 27 -3.63 -5.30 15.93
C PRO A 27 -3.16 -5.82 14.57
N MET A 28 -2.07 -6.59 14.58
CA MET A 28 -1.54 -7.24 13.39
C MET A 28 -2.31 -8.54 13.11
N GLN A 29 -3.59 -8.40 12.75
CA GLN A 29 -4.49 -9.53 12.45
C GLN A 29 -4.88 -9.49 10.97
N PRO A 30 -4.78 -10.62 10.25
CA PRO A 30 -5.16 -10.68 8.85
C PRO A 30 -6.67 -10.43 8.68
N GLY A 31 -7.03 -9.61 7.68
CA GLY A 31 -8.44 -9.37 7.33
C GLY A 31 -9.29 -8.73 8.44
N LEU A 32 -8.64 -8.00 9.35
CA LEU A 32 -9.27 -7.19 10.40
C LEU A 32 -10.28 -6.18 9.82
N PHE A 33 -9.98 -5.63 8.64
CA PHE A 33 -10.85 -4.76 7.86
C PHE A 33 -11.28 -5.43 6.55
N ASP A 34 -12.47 -5.09 6.06
CA ASP A 34 -12.91 -5.55 4.74
C ASP A 34 -12.20 -4.83 3.59
N ILE A 35 -11.73 -3.61 3.85
CA ILE A 35 -11.09 -2.73 2.88
C ILE A 35 -10.04 -1.86 3.58
N VAL A 36 -8.93 -1.61 2.89
CA VAL A 36 -8.01 -0.52 3.19
C VAL A 36 -7.94 0.42 2.00
N VAL A 37 -7.98 1.72 2.28
CA VAL A 37 -7.81 2.78 1.28
C VAL A 37 -6.48 3.46 1.54
N ILE A 38 -5.60 3.47 0.54
CA ILE A 38 -4.33 4.19 0.57
C ILE A 38 -4.50 5.45 -0.26
N ASP A 39 -4.53 6.59 0.41
CA ASP A 39 -4.54 7.90 -0.22
C ASP A 39 -3.11 8.34 -0.59
N ASP A 40 -2.98 9.21 -1.60
CA ASP A 40 -1.70 9.65 -2.16
C ASP A 40 -0.74 8.47 -2.46
N ALA A 41 -1.26 7.41 -3.09
CA ALA A 41 -0.53 6.14 -3.25
C ALA A 41 0.78 6.23 -4.05
N THR A 42 1.03 7.31 -4.80
CA THR A 42 2.32 7.61 -5.47
C THR A 42 3.44 8.02 -4.50
N ARG A 43 3.11 8.32 -3.22
CA ARG A 43 4.10 8.65 -2.18
C ARG A 43 4.62 7.44 -1.39
N TRP A 44 3.95 6.30 -1.50
CA TRP A 44 4.23 5.12 -0.68
C TRP A 44 4.71 3.98 -1.57
N THR A 45 5.70 3.19 -1.13
CA THR A 45 5.97 1.90 -1.78
C THR A 45 4.97 0.88 -1.28
N LEU A 46 4.76 -0.21 -2.02
CA LEU A 46 3.87 -1.27 -1.56
C LEU A 46 4.34 -1.88 -0.23
N THR A 47 5.66 -1.92 0.00
CA THR A 47 6.29 -2.36 1.26
C THR A 47 6.02 -1.43 2.44
N ASP A 48 5.93 -0.10 2.23
CA ASP A 48 5.60 0.87 3.28
C ASP A 48 4.18 0.60 3.85
N VAL A 49 3.23 0.25 2.98
CA VAL A 49 1.83 0.03 3.34
C VAL A 49 1.48 -1.46 3.50
N LEU A 50 2.43 -2.37 3.32
CA LEU A 50 2.20 -3.82 3.37
C LEU A 50 1.55 -4.28 4.69
N PRO A 51 1.94 -3.77 5.88
CA PRO A 51 1.26 -4.12 7.13
C PRO A 51 -0.21 -3.69 7.18
N LEU A 52 -0.59 -2.61 6.50
CA LEU A 52 -1.99 -2.18 6.40
C LEU A 52 -2.77 -3.09 5.45
N ILE A 53 -2.16 -3.45 4.32
CA ILE A 53 -2.73 -4.38 3.35
C ILE A 53 -2.99 -5.74 4.00
N PHE A 54 -2.04 -6.26 4.79
CA PHE A 54 -2.20 -7.53 5.52
C PHE A 54 -3.45 -7.53 6.42
N ARG A 55 -3.77 -6.38 7.03
CA ARG A 55 -4.94 -6.22 7.90
C ARG A 55 -6.25 -6.12 7.14
N ALA A 56 -6.26 -6.11 5.81
CA ALA A 56 -7.45 -5.93 5.00
C ALA A 56 -7.69 -7.10 4.03
N LYS A 57 -8.95 -7.31 3.66
CA LYS A 57 -9.33 -8.29 2.63
C LYS A 57 -9.19 -7.75 1.21
N ARG A 58 -9.25 -6.42 1.05
CA ARG A 58 -9.21 -5.71 -0.24
C ARG A 58 -8.41 -4.42 -0.10
N LEU A 59 -7.72 -4.04 -1.16
CA LEU A 59 -6.96 -2.80 -1.28
C LEU A 59 -7.64 -1.87 -2.30
N VAL A 60 -7.74 -0.60 -1.95
CA VAL A 60 -8.04 0.50 -2.88
C VAL A 60 -6.93 1.53 -2.77
N THR A 61 -6.42 1.97 -3.91
CA THR A 61 -5.42 3.05 -3.99
C THR A 61 -6.03 4.26 -4.68
N ILE A 62 -5.80 5.44 -4.10
CA ILE A 62 -6.14 6.73 -4.70
C ILE A 62 -4.81 7.42 -5.03
N ALA A 63 -4.68 7.92 -6.25
CA ALA A 63 -3.48 8.59 -6.72
C ALA A 63 -3.78 9.61 -7.81
N ASP A 64 -2.90 10.61 -7.89
CA ASP A 64 -2.75 11.49 -9.04
C ASP A 64 -1.50 11.06 -9.82
N PRO A 65 -1.64 10.51 -11.04
CA PRO A 65 -0.51 10.09 -11.87
C PRO A 65 0.39 11.24 -12.35
N GLU A 66 -0.12 12.47 -12.39
CA GLU A 66 0.65 13.64 -12.85
C GLU A 66 1.52 14.24 -11.73
N ARG A 67 1.21 13.91 -10.47
CA ARG A 67 2.00 14.34 -9.33
C ARG A 67 3.34 13.62 -9.27
N SER A 68 4.41 14.38 -9.04
CA SER A 68 5.75 13.83 -8.88
C SER A 68 5.82 12.79 -7.74
N PRO A 69 6.37 11.59 -8.00
CA PRO A 69 6.57 10.58 -6.96
C PRO A 69 7.62 11.06 -5.95
N LYS A 70 7.70 10.37 -4.80
CA LYS A 70 8.80 10.60 -3.85
C LYS A 70 10.15 10.27 -4.50
N PRO A 71 11.23 10.99 -4.16
CA PRO A 71 12.56 10.61 -4.61
C PRO A 71 12.98 9.28 -3.98
N ASP A 72 13.59 8.42 -4.79
CA ASP A 72 14.12 7.14 -4.33
C ASP A 72 15.27 7.37 -3.34
N ARG A 73 15.23 6.65 -2.22
CA ARG A 73 16.27 6.72 -1.17
C ARG A 73 17.43 5.77 -1.44
N LEU A 74 17.28 4.91 -2.45
CA LEU A 74 18.20 3.85 -2.81
C LEU A 74 18.53 3.98 -4.31
N GLY A 75 19.77 3.67 -4.70
CA GLY A 75 20.14 3.59 -6.11
C GLY A 75 19.75 2.23 -6.71
N VAL A 76 19.42 2.21 -8.01
CA VAL A 76 19.03 1.01 -8.77
C VAL A 76 20.01 -0.15 -8.56
N GLU A 77 21.32 0.10 -8.68
CA GLU A 77 22.35 -0.93 -8.55
C GLU A 77 22.44 -1.50 -7.13
N THR A 78 22.25 -0.64 -6.11
CA THR A 78 22.23 -1.07 -4.71
C THR A 78 21.02 -1.94 -4.44
N GLU A 79 19.84 -1.55 -4.95
CA GLU A 79 18.62 -2.36 -4.82
C GLU A 79 18.79 -3.73 -5.45
N ARG A 80 19.26 -3.80 -6.69
CA ARG A 80 19.49 -5.06 -7.39
C ARG A 80 20.51 -5.94 -6.67
N THR A 81 21.60 -5.36 -6.18
CA THR A 81 22.60 -6.09 -5.41
C THR A 81 22.03 -6.68 -4.13
N LEU A 82 21.21 -5.92 -3.39
CA LEU A 82 20.56 -6.39 -2.17
C LEU A 82 19.53 -7.48 -2.48
N ALA A 83 18.72 -7.29 -3.53
CA ALA A 83 17.74 -8.28 -3.94
C ALA A 83 18.41 -9.62 -4.27
N THR A 84 19.50 -9.62 -5.04
CA THR A 84 20.28 -10.84 -5.31
C THR A 84 20.92 -11.46 -4.08
N ARG A 85 21.42 -10.64 -3.18
CA ARG A 85 21.99 -11.15 -1.93
C ARG A 85 20.95 -11.89 -1.08
N PHE A 86 19.69 -11.47 -1.11
CA PHE A 86 18.61 -12.04 -0.31
C PHE A 86 17.69 -13.00 -1.09
N GLY A 87 17.91 -13.18 -2.39
CA GLY A 87 17.12 -14.07 -3.25
C GLY A 87 15.69 -13.61 -3.44
N VAL A 88 15.50 -12.31 -3.72
CA VAL A 88 14.18 -11.66 -3.88
C VAL A 88 14.07 -10.84 -5.16
N GLU A 89 14.91 -11.13 -6.16
CA GLU A 89 14.93 -10.41 -7.43
C GLU A 89 13.59 -10.44 -8.17
N GLU A 90 12.85 -11.54 -8.06
CA GLU A 90 11.55 -11.70 -8.70
C GLU A 90 10.50 -10.73 -8.16
N TRP A 91 10.73 -10.15 -6.97
CA TRP A 91 9.81 -9.22 -6.33
C TRP A 91 10.12 -7.76 -6.64
N ILE A 92 11.25 -7.41 -7.25
CA ILE A 92 11.64 -6.01 -7.51
C ILE A 92 10.55 -5.27 -8.33
N GLU A 93 9.98 -5.93 -9.32
CA GLU A 93 8.96 -5.31 -10.19
C GLU A 93 7.68 -4.91 -9.43
N LEU A 94 7.37 -5.57 -8.32
CA LEU A 94 6.17 -5.34 -7.52
C LEU A 94 6.43 -4.61 -6.19
N LEU A 95 7.53 -4.98 -5.51
CA LEU A 95 7.87 -4.57 -4.15
C LEU A 95 9.15 -3.72 -4.08
N GLY A 96 9.84 -3.54 -5.21
CA GLY A 96 11.00 -2.65 -5.29
C GLY A 96 10.67 -1.25 -4.78
N HIS A 97 11.67 -0.59 -4.22
CA HIS A 97 11.58 0.79 -3.79
C HIS A 97 11.95 1.76 -4.90
N VAL A 98 12.79 1.37 -5.85
CA VAL A 98 13.27 2.25 -6.93
C VAL A 98 12.28 2.24 -8.10
N GLY A 99 11.78 3.43 -8.47
CA GLY A 99 10.86 3.60 -9.60
C GLY A 99 9.45 3.00 -9.41
N ASN A 100 9.16 2.41 -8.25
CA ASN A 100 7.89 1.76 -7.95
C ASN A 100 7.15 2.46 -6.80
N ASP A 101 5.83 2.32 -6.78
CA ASP A 101 4.96 2.90 -5.77
C ASP A 101 3.69 2.04 -5.60
N ALA A 102 2.92 2.27 -4.54
CA ALA A 102 1.73 1.48 -4.23
C ALA A 102 0.67 1.59 -5.34
N TYR A 103 0.60 2.72 -6.03
CA TYR A 103 -0.28 2.89 -7.19
C TYR A 103 0.14 1.99 -8.35
N LYS A 104 1.40 2.06 -8.80
CA LYS A 104 1.94 1.20 -9.87
C LYS A 104 1.84 -0.29 -9.54
N ALA A 105 2.19 -0.67 -8.32
CA ALA A 105 2.05 -2.04 -7.85
C ALA A 105 0.60 -2.54 -7.92
N THR A 106 -0.36 -1.69 -7.53
CA THR A 106 -1.79 -2.00 -7.65
C THR A 106 -2.22 -2.09 -9.12
N MET A 107 -1.80 -1.15 -9.97
CA MET A 107 -2.10 -1.18 -11.42
C MET A 107 -1.60 -2.45 -12.10
N ASN A 108 -0.43 -2.95 -11.69
CA ASN A 108 0.17 -4.16 -12.25
C ASN A 108 -0.51 -5.46 -11.78
N THR A 109 -1.31 -5.41 -10.71
CA THR A 109 -1.98 -6.59 -10.13
C THR A 109 -3.47 -6.68 -10.46
N LEU A 110 -4.08 -5.60 -10.94
CA LEU A 110 -5.48 -5.60 -11.36
C LEU A 110 -5.69 -6.46 -12.63
N PRO A 111 -6.69 -7.37 -12.66
CA PRO A 111 -6.95 -8.24 -13.82
C PRO A 111 -7.19 -7.47 -15.12
N GLY A 112 -7.94 -6.37 -15.06
CA GLY A 112 -8.23 -5.46 -16.16
C GLY A 112 -7.23 -4.31 -16.31
N ARG A 113 -6.20 -4.22 -15.44
CA ARG A 113 -5.25 -3.10 -15.35
C ARG A 113 -5.99 -1.76 -15.33
N GLN A 114 -5.78 -0.90 -16.34
CA GLN A 114 -6.45 0.39 -16.48
C GLN A 114 -7.98 0.30 -16.59
N ALA A 115 -8.53 -0.80 -17.09
CA ALA A 115 -9.99 -0.94 -17.24
C ALA A 115 -10.72 -1.06 -15.89
N ASP A 116 -10.02 -1.48 -14.84
CA ASP A 116 -10.55 -1.57 -13.48
C ASP A 116 -10.35 -0.26 -12.68
N VAL A 117 -9.75 0.76 -13.31
CA VAL A 117 -9.48 2.07 -12.70
C VAL A 117 -10.66 3.00 -12.92
N ILE A 118 -11.21 3.52 -11.83
CA ILE A 118 -12.19 4.60 -11.88
C ILE A 118 -11.41 5.92 -11.81
N SER A 119 -11.31 6.63 -12.94
CA SER A 119 -10.72 7.96 -13.00
C SER A 119 -11.78 9.02 -12.77
N LEU A 120 -11.49 9.97 -11.88
CA LEU A 120 -12.23 11.23 -11.80
C LEU A 120 -11.67 12.14 -12.89
N LEU A 121 -12.36 12.23 -14.01
CA LEU A 121 -12.05 13.23 -15.03
C LEU A 121 -12.63 14.56 -14.53
N GLU A 122 -11.77 15.52 -14.19
CA GLU A 122 -12.23 16.91 -14.02
C GLU A 122 -12.70 17.39 -15.40
N ASN A 123 -14.02 17.55 -15.56
CA ASN A 123 -14.55 18.34 -16.67
C ASN A 123 -14.13 19.78 -16.41
N GLY A 124 -13.17 20.27 -17.20
CA GLY A 124 -12.70 21.65 -17.17
C GLY A 124 -13.77 22.67 -17.53
#